data_AF-A0A956L882-F1
#
_entry.id   AF-A0A956L882-F1
#
_cell.length_a   1.000
_cell.length_b   1.000
_cell.length_c   1.000
_cell.angle_alpha   90.00
_cell.angle_beta   90.00
_cell.angle_gamma   90.00
#
_symmetry.space_group_name_H-M   'P 1'
#
loop_
_entity.id
_entity.type
_entity.pdbx_description
1 polymer ?
#
loop_
_entity_poly.entity_id
_entity_poly.type
_entity_poly.pdbx_seq_one_letter_code
_entity_poly.pdbx_strand_id
1 'polypeptide(L)'
;MSQLGLGCIAELPIDDEDGTDGPSSTTNVGTTQPKDDASNGTGGEGPVSTSGAATGGNASTGGESEDDGPPPIKLDVAGVPDGGGNGCLAPPQVSCDHMDDDPWHALGLNCPGGAQVDGTIDLTGPEQLYVHTGNLGTFAPPPFPPREGNKMVILSSGNAEDLTMPGLFASTGIDFLGSPLPPPIQTNAVSATQDCVDNPALVGTGDCSNTIEDQWLQGDGSYDYGEMRLTVQVPFGTPGLSYDFAMFSTEYPDFYQTVFNDMYIAWLESEQWTGNISFDDMGHPISLNAGFLDYKDAPNPYDCPAPCQAPELQGTAMEGHAGTRWLTTTAGVTPGETIEVVLGVFDLSDSILDTVVILDNFQWGCEGGPPVTIPG
;
A
#
# COMPACT_ATOMS: atom_id res chain seq x y z
N MET A 1 -33.90 45.52 33.44
CA MET A 1 -32.65 44.83 33.80
C MET A 1 -32.30 43.92 32.62
N SER A 2 -31.11 43.94 32.04
CA SER A 2 -30.05 44.96 32.03
C SER A 2 -29.29 44.87 30.70
N GLN A 3 -28.60 45.94 30.28
CA GLN A 3 -27.68 45.88 29.13
C GLN A 3 -26.36 45.20 29.50
N LEU A 4 -25.72 44.57 28.50
CA LEU A 4 -24.28 44.34 28.26
C LEU A 4 -24.18 43.64 26.87
N GLY A 5 -23.15 43.80 26.05
CA GLY A 5 -21.96 44.66 26.07
C GLY A 5 -21.28 44.65 24.69
N LEU A 6 -20.40 45.60 24.38
CA LEU A 6 -19.81 45.80 23.03
C LEU A 6 -18.27 45.77 23.08
N GLY A 7 -17.63 45.26 22.02
CA GLY A 7 -16.17 45.29 21.81
C GLY A 7 -15.43 44.02 22.25
N CYS A 8 -14.28 43.66 21.66
CA CYS A 8 -13.40 44.44 20.80
C CYS A 8 -12.94 43.69 19.53
N ILE A 9 -12.56 44.47 18.51
CA ILE A 9 -11.77 44.03 17.35
C ILE A 9 -10.32 44.44 17.63
N ALA A 10 -9.33 43.63 17.23
CA ALA A 10 -7.91 43.94 17.36
C ALA A 10 -7.22 43.91 15.99
N GLU A 11 -7.06 45.08 15.39
CA GLU A 11 -6.17 45.27 14.23
C GLU A 11 -4.72 45.35 14.73
N LEU A 12 -3.79 44.76 13.98
CA LEU A 12 -2.35 45.07 14.03
C LEU A 12 -1.83 45.27 12.60
N PRO A 13 -0.79 46.10 12.41
CA PRO A 13 -0.70 46.94 11.22
C PRO A 13 0.04 46.29 10.03
N ILE A 14 -0.28 46.82 8.85
CA ILE A 14 0.59 46.80 7.68
C ILE A 14 1.64 47.91 7.87
N ASP A 15 2.92 47.57 7.72
CA ASP A 15 4.00 48.51 7.37
C ASP A 15 4.47 48.14 5.95
N ASP A 16 4.79 49.14 5.13
CA ASP A 16 4.99 49.02 3.68
C ASP A 16 6.10 50.00 3.20
N GLU A 17 6.68 49.76 2.01
CA GLU A 17 7.71 50.57 1.32
C GLU A 17 9.11 50.67 2.00
N ASP A 18 10.27 50.83 1.34
CA ASP A 18 10.75 50.74 -0.08
C ASP A 18 12.32 50.70 -0.04
N GLY A 19 13.04 50.44 -1.13
CA GLY A 19 14.48 50.81 -1.21
C GLY A 19 15.49 49.99 -2.05
N THR A 20 15.22 49.75 -3.33
CA THR A 20 16.17 49.76 -4.49
C THR A 20 17.66 49.32 -4.43
N ASP A 21 18.09 48.71 -5.56
CA ASP A 21 19.43 48.74 -6.20
C ASP A 21 20.63 47.88 -5.72
N GLY A 22 21.26 47.22 -6.71
CA GLY A 22 22.65 46.73 -6.72
C GLY A 22 23.46 47.46 -7.82
N PRO A 23 24.41 46.82 -8.53
CA PRO A 23 25.12 45.56 -8.29
C PRO A 23 26.66 45.76 -8.21
N SER A 24 27.44 44.71 -7.97
CA SER A 24 28.89 44.73 -8.29
C SER A 24 29.49 43.35 -8.51
N SER A 25 30.42 43.24 -9.47
CA SER A 25 31.16 42.03 -9.81
C SER A 25 32.66 42.33 -9.89
N THR A 26 33.53 41.44 -9.42
CA THR A 26 34.93 41.38 -9.89
C THR A 26 35.56 40.00 -9.66
N THR A 27 36.54 39.67 -10.51
CA THR A 27 37.21 38.36 -10.61
C THR A 27 38.64 38.38 -10.08
N ASN A 28 39.14 37.26 -9.55
CA ASN A 28 40.49 36.67 -9.75
C ASN A 28 40.51 35.31 -8.99
N VAL A 29 40.94 34.14 -9.51
CA VAL A 29 42.05 33.73 -10.39
C VAL A 29 43.42 33.68 -9.69
N GLY A 30 43.99 32.47 -9.52
CA GLY A 30 45.45 32.29 -9.57
C GLY A 30 46.16 31.27 -8.64
N THR A 31 46.21 29.97 -9.04
CA THR A 31 47.30 28.99 -8.71
C THR A 31 47.49 28.57 -7.23
N THR A 32 48.19 27.49 -6.83
CA THR A 32 49.16 26.56 -7.46
C THR A 32 48.98 25.08 -7.07
N GLN A 33 49.45 24.13 -7.89
CA GLN A 33 49.70 22.71 -7.57
C GLN A 33 51.20 22.38 -7.77
N PRO A 34 51.81 21.43 -7.02
CA PRO A 34 52.17 20.09 -7.55
C PRO A 34 51.75 18.94 -6.58
N LYS A 35 51.63 17.63 -6.93
CA LYS A 35 52.41 16.69 -7.80
C LYS A 35 53.72 16.22 -7.10
N ASP A 36 54.27 15.01 -7.25
CA ASP A 36 53.95 13.72 -7.92
C ASP A 36 53.52 12.65 -6.86
N ASP A 37 53.44 11.32 -7.01
CA ASP A 37 53.86 10.31 -8.03
C ASP A 37 52.91 9.07 -8.00
N ALA A 38 53.28 7.91 -8.58
CA ALA A 38 52.38 6.77 -8.86
C ALA A 38 52.97 5.33 -8.68
N SER A 39 52.22 4.32 -9.13
CA SER A 39 52.60 2.90 -9.40
C SER A 39 52.68 1.92 -8.20
N ASN A 40 52.76 0.59 -8.33
CA ASN A 40 52.20 -0.45 -9.23
C ASN A 40 52.83 -1.80 -8.80
N GLY A 41 52.15 -2.95 -8.85
CA GLY A 41 52.78 -4.23 -8.46
C GLY A 41 51.91 -5.48 -8.65
N THR A 42 52.49 -6.54 -9.24
CA THR A 42 51.79 -7.79 -9.61
C THR A 42 52.58 -9.04 -9.22
N GLY A 43 51.89 -10.18 -9.07
CA GLY A 43 52.45 -11.54 -8.87
C GLY A 43 52.36 -12.04 -7.41
N GLY A 44 52.08 -13.31 -7.11
CA GLY A 44 51.62 -14.43 -7.97
C GLY A 44 52.63 -15.58 -8.11
N GLU A 45 52.38 -16.71 -7.41
CA GLU A 45 52.93 -18.05 -7.72
C GLU A 45 52.20 -19.15 -6.90
N GLY A 46 52.25 -20.40 -7.38
CA GLY A 46 51.87 -21.64 -6.66
C GLY A 46 53.03 -22.65 -6.77
N PRO A 47 52.83 -23.99 -6.90
CA PRO A 47 51.62 -24.81 -6.77
C PRO A 47 51.88 -26.10 -5.92
N VAL A 48 51.46 -27.30 -6.41
CA VAL A 48 51.66 -28.67 -5.87
C VAL A 48 50.71 -29.04 -4.70
N SER A 49 49.72 -29.94 -4.76
CA SER A 49 49.44 -31.22 -5.48
C SER A 49 49.81 -32.49 -4.70
N THR A 50 48.81 -33.33 -4.37
CA THR A 50 48.81 -34.79 -4.64
C THR A 50 47.45 -35.44 -4.33
N SER A 51 47.19 -36.59 -4.94
CA SER A 51 45.97 -37.40 -4.80
C SER A 51 46.11 -38.54 -3.78
N GLY A 52 45.03 -38.94 -3.12
CA GLY A 52 44.96 -40.17 -2.33
C GLY A 52 43.53 -40.66 -2.14
N ALA A 53 43.29 -41.97 -2.23
CA ALA A 53 41.97 -42.59 -2.08
C ALA A 53 42.06 -43.95 -1.35
N ALA A 54 40.88 -44.40 -0.89
CA ALA A 54 40.53 -45.77 -0.48
C ALA A 54 40.86 -46.27 0.96
N THR A 55 39.77 -46.70 1.62
CA THR A 55 39.62 -47.89 2.50
C THR A 55 40.20 -47.92 3.92
N GLY A 56 39.43 -48.54 4.83
CA GLY A 56 39.70 -48.73 6.26
C GLY A 56 38.80 -47.84 7.14
N GLY A 57 37.75 -48.31 7.80
CA GLY A 57 37.24 -49.68 7.93
C GLY A 57 37.45 -50.24 9.34
N ASN A 58 36.51 -49.98 10.25
CA ASN A 58 36.41 -50.66 11.54
C ASN A 58 34.93 -50.79 11.94
N ALA A 59 34.53 -51.95 12.45
CA ALA A 59 33.15 -52.23 12.84
C ALA A 59 32.99 -52.24 14.37
N SER A 60 31.79 -51.92 14.85
CA SER A 60 31.35 -52.25 16.20
C SER A 60 29.90 -52.72 16.12
N THR A 61 29.65 -53.96 16.53
CA THR A 61 28.35 -54.64 16.41
C THR A 61 27.57 -54.58 17.71
N GLY A 62 26.25 -54.38 17.62
CA GLY A 62 25.30 -54.51 18.72
C GLY A 62 24.17 -53.49 18.59
N GLY A 63 22.90 -53.89 18.58
CA GLY A 63 22.35 -55.24 18.56
C GLY A 63 20.83 -55.15 18.59
N GLU A 64 20.15 -55.94 17.77
CA GLU A 64 18.71 -55.81 17.56
C GLU A 64 17.89 -56.33 18.75
N SER A 65 16.80 -55.63 19.06
CA SER A 65 15.72 -56.10 19.92
C SER A 65 14.41 -55.65 19.29
N GLU A 66 13.70 -56.60 18.70
CA GLU A 66 12.40 -56.40 18.05
C GLU A 66 11.33 -56.11 19.10
N ASP A 67 10.50 -55.08 18.87
CA ASP A 67 9.31 -54.76 19.67
C ASP A 67 8.10 -54.69 18.72
N ASP A 68 7.37 -55.80 18.62
CA ASP A 68 6.19 -55.98 17.76
C ASP A 68 4.97 -55.21 18.30
N GLY A 69 5.08 -53.88 18.34
CA GLY A 69 3.93 -52.99 18.45
C GLY A 69 3.03 -53.11 17.20
N PRO A 70 1.70 -52.95 17.33
CA PRO A 70 0.83 -52.88 16.17
C PRO A 70 1.28 -51.73 15.25
N PRO A 71 1.25 -51.90 13.92
CA PRO A 71 1.76 -50.87 13.00
C PRO A 71 1.03 -49.54 13.24
N PRO A 72 1.75 -48.40 13.28
CA PRO A 72 1.14 -47.12 13.53
C PRO A 72 0.05 -46.87 12.48
N ILE A 73 -1.12 -46.42 12.93
CA ILE A 73 -2.25 -46.10 12.06
C ILE A 73 -1.82 -44.90 11.20
N LYS A 74 -1.33 -45.17 10.00
CA LYS A 74 -1.08 -44.14 8.99
C LYS A 74 -2.41 -43.57 8.55
N LEU A 75 -2.75 -42.41 9.12
CA LEU A 75 -3.85 -41.58 8.66
C LEU A 75 -3.40 -40.90 7.36
N ASP A 76 -3.48 -41.65 6.26
CA ASP A 76 -3.17 -41.17 4.91
C ASP A 76 -4.28 -40.20 4.46
N VAL A 77 -4.15 -38.94 4.88
CA VAL A 77 -5.04 -37.84 4.47
C VAL A 77 -4.61 -37.39 3.09
N ALA A 78 -5.01 -38.17 2.08
CA ALA A 78 -4.73 -37.94 0.67
C ALA A 78 -5.16 -36.53 0.23
N GLY A 79 -4.20 -35.60 0.23
CA GLY A 79 -4.42 -34.16 0.02
C GLY A 79 -3.41 -33.27 0.77
N VAL A 80 -2.85 -33.73 1.89
CA VAL A 80 -1.82 -32.99 2.64
C VAL A 80 -0.42 -33.49 2.25
N PRO A 81 0.50 -32.64 1.75
CA PRO A 81 1.91 -33.01 1.56
C PRO A 81 2.60 -33.30 2.91
N ASP A 82 3.57 -34.22 2.94
CA ASP A 82 4.41 -34.53 4.12
C ASP A 82 5.39 -33.37 4.46
N GLY A 83 4.85 -32.19 4.77
CA GLY A 83 5.56 -30.96 5.13
C GLY A 83 6.11 -31.02 6.56
N GLY A 84 7.22 -31.74 6.75
CA GLY A 84 7.86 -31.97 8.05
C GLY A 84 8.48 -30.72 8.71
N GLY A 85 7.63 -29.83 9.23
CA GLY A 85 8.00 -28.66 10.04
C GLY A 85 8.01 -27.34 9.27
N ASN A 86 7.21 -26.36 9.75
CA ASN A 86 7.16 -24.96 9.29
C ASN A 86 7.14 -24.75 7.75
N GLY A 87 6.56 -25.69 7.00
CA GLY A 87 6.37 -25.54 5.56
C GLY A 87 5.18 -24.63 5.28
N CYS A 88 5.45 -23.42 4.79
CA CYS A 88 4.43 -22.61 4.12
C CYS A 88 3.88 -23.37 2.91
N LEU A 89 2.56 -23.32 2.71
CA LEU A 89 1.84 -23.96 1.60
C LEU A 89 1.03 -22.94 0.78
N ALA A 90 1.45 -21.67 0.79
CA ALA A 90 0.87 -20.63 -0.05
C ALA A 90 0.80 -21.11 -1.52
N PRO A 91 -0.37 -21.05 -2.18
CA PRO A 91 -0.49 -21.42 -3.58
C PRO A 91 0.32 -20.44 -4.45
N PRO A 92 0.93 -20.91 -5.55
CA PRO A 92 1.61 -20.03 -6.48
C PRO A 92 0.60 -19.09 -7.17
N GLN A 93 1.06 -17.88 -7.49
CA GLN A 93 0.29 -16.89 -8.26
C GLN A 93 -0.11 -17.44 -9.65
N VAL A 94 -1.32 -17.14 -10.12
CA VAL A 94 -1.86 -17.59 -11.41
C VAL A 94 -2.56 -16.45 -12.15
N SER A 95 -1.78 -15.66 -12.89
CA SER A 95 -2.31 -14.56 -13.69
C SER A 95 -3.18 -15.02 -14.85
N CYS A 96 -4.32 -14.35 -15.07
CA CYS A 96 -5.23 -14.59 -16.18
C CYS A 96 -5.87 -13.33 -16.78
N ASP A 97 -5.38 -12.15 -16.40
CA ASP A 97 -5.69 -10.81 -16.92
C ASP A 97 -5.90 -10.71 -18.44
N HIS A 98 -5.19 -11.53 -19.21
CA HIS A 98 -5.19 -11.57 -20.66
C HIS A 98 -6.45 -12.21 -21.28
N MET A 99 -7.35 -12.78 -20.47
CA MET A 99 -8.57 -13.45 -20.96
C MET A 99 -9.70 -12.46 -21.29
N ASP A 100 -9.90 -11.49 -20.41
CA ASP A 100 -11.02 -10.53 -20.41
C ASP A 100 -10.66 -9.32 -19.50
N ASP A 101 -11.59 -8.38 -19.35
CA ASP A 101 -11.42 -7.17 -18.54
C ASP A 101 -12.13 -7.27 -17.17
N ASP A 102 -12.19 -8.47 -16.58
CA ASP A 102 -12.72 -8.67 -15.23
C ASP A 102 -11.72 -8.13 -14.18
N PRO A 103 -12.13 -7.23 -13.26
CA PRO A 103 -11.24 -6.65 -12.26
C PRO A 103 -10.68 -7.70 -11.28
N TRP A 104 -11.36 -8.81 -11.04
CA TRP A 104 -10.82 -9.89 -10.21
C TRP A 104 -9.68 -10.61 -10.92
N HIS A 105 -9.81 -10.89 -12.23
CA HIS A 105 -8.74 -11.49 -13.03
C HIS A 105 -7.51 -10.57 -13.15
N ALA A 106 -7.70 -9.24 -13.13
CA ALA A 106 -6.60 -8.27 -13.08
C ALA A 106 -5.83 -8.31 -11.75
N LEU A 107 -6.50 -8.57 -10.62
CA LEU A 107 -5.86 -8.75 -9.30
C LEU A 107 -5.22 -10.14 -9.08
N GLY A 108 -5.21 -11.03 -10.09
CA GLY A 108 -4.77 -12.43 -9.95
C GLY A 108 -5.79 -13.36 -9.29
N LEU A 109 -7.00 -12.86 -9.02
CA LEU A 109 -8.09 -13.58 -8.36
C LEU A 109 -9.06 -14.19 -9.37
N ASN A 110 -9.83 -15.20 -8.93
CA ASN A 110 -10.78 -15.98 -9.73
C ASN A 110 -10.20 -16.72 -10.96
N CYS A 111 -8.90 -16.58 -11.23
CA CYS A 111 -8.22 -17.21 -12.35
C CYS A 111 -8.32 -18.74 -12.38
N PRO A 112 -8.48 -19.39 -13.57
CA PRO A 112 -8.64 -20.84 -13.69
C PRO A 112 -7.49 -21.67 -13.10
N GLY A 113 -7.67 -22.14 -11.86
CA GLY A 113 -6.67 -22.91 -11.10
C GLY A 113 -5.82 -22.08 -10.13
N GLY A 114 -6.07 -20.76 -10.04
CA GLY A 114 -5.59 -19.88 -8.98
C GLY A 114 -6.56 -19.80 -7.79
N ALA A 115 -6.44 -18.73 -7.01
CA ALA A 115 -7.38 -18.44 -5.92
C ALA A 115 -8.80 -18.17 -6.46
N GLN A 116 -9.82 -18.45 -5.66
CA GLN A 116 -11.23 -18.23 -5.99
C GLN A 116 -11.88 -17.48 -4.82
N VAL A 117 -12.60 -16.40 -5.09
CA VAL A 117 -13.21 -15.51 -4.10
C VAL A 117 -14.68 -15.27 -4.42
N ASP A 118 -15.51 -15.10 -3.40
CA ASP A 118 -16.87 -14.57 -3.58
C ASP A 118 -16.74 -13.04 -3.56
N GLY A 119 -16.78 -12.44 -4.75
CA GLY A 119 -16.41 -11.03 -4.98
C GLY A 119 -17.61 -10.15 -5.30
N THR A 120 -17.76 -9.05 -4.56
CA THR A 120 -18.77 -8.00 -4.79
C THR A 120 -18.10 -6.65 -5.05
N ILE A 121 -18.74 -5.85 -5.88
CA ILE A 121 -18.34 -4.48 -6.22
C ILE A 121 -19.57 -3.62 -5.92
N ASP A 122 -19.43 -2.65 -5.02
CA ASP A 122 -20.50 -1.72 -4.68
C ASP A 122 -19.97 -0.29 -4.91
N LEU A 123 -20.64 0.44 -5.79
CA LEU A 123 -20.17 1.70 -6.35
C LEU A 123 -21.34 2.69 -6.41
N THR A 124 -21.06 3.93 -6.06
CA THR A 124 -21.96 5.07 -6.29
C THR A 124 -22.21 5.28 -7.80
N GLY A 125 -21.18 5.10 -8.63
CA GLY A 125 -21.27 5.14 -10.10
C GLY A 125 -20.39 4.09 -10.78
N PRO A 126 -20.83 3.43 -11.87
CA PRO A 126 -20.01 2.44 -12.59
C PRO A 126 -18.70 3.00 -13.19
N GLU A 127 -18.57 4.31 -13.32
CA GLU A 127 -17.34 5.02 -13.71
C GLU A 127 -16.21 4.96 -12.65
N GLN A 128 -16.54 4.62 -11.40
CA GLN A 128 -15.58 4.51 -10.29
C GLN A 128 -14.60 3.34 -10.40
N LEU A 129 -14.77 2.45 -11.39
CA LEU A 129 -13.94 1.25 -11.57
C LEU A 129 -13.53 1.07 -13.04
N TYR A 130 -12.23 1.00 -13.28
CA TYR A 130 -11.65 0.79 -14.61
C TYR A 130 -10.51 -0.24 -14.55
N VAL A 131 -10.39 -1.10 -15.57
CA VAL A 131 -9.29 -2.07 -15.67
C VAL A 131 -8.29 -1.58 -16.73
N HIS A 132 -7.17 -1.05 -16.27
CA HIS A 132 -6.14 -0.48 -17.13
C HIS A 132 -5.19 -1.55 -17.66
N THR A 133 -4.68 -1.36 -18.88
CA THR A 133 -3.75 -2.29 -19.55
C THR A 133 -2.42 -1.61 -19.87
N GLY A 134 -1.32 -2.20 -19.38
CA GLY A 134 0.03 -1.68 -19.50
C GLY A 134 0.38 -0.69 -18.40
N ASN A 135 1.50 0.02 -18.58
CA ASN A 135 1.95 1.01 -17.60
C ASN A 135 0.94 2.18 -17.50
N LEU A 136 0.78 2.73 -16.31
CA LEU A 136 0.19 4.06 -16.13
C LEU A 136 1.29 5.13 -16.35
N GLY A 137 0.91 6.24 -16.98
CA GLY A 137 1.82 7.33 -17.32
C GLY A 137 2.74 7.06 -18.53
N THR A 138 3.61 8.03 -18.81
CA THR A 138 4.54 8.06 -19.96
C THR A 138 6.01 8.22 -19.58
N PHE A 139 6.30 8.36 -18.29
CA PHE A 139 7.67 8.48 -17.77
C PHE A 139 8.50 7.19 -18.00
N ALA A 140 9.83 7.34 -18.05
CA ALA A 140 10.76 6.28 -18.40
C ALA A 140 11.98 6.26 -17.46
N PRO A 141 12.20 5.20 -16.65
CA PRO A 141 11.39 3.97 -16.54
C PRO A 141 9.96 4.24 -16.03
N PRO A 142 8.98 3.37 -16.36
CA PRO A 142 7.63 3.52 -15.84
C PRO A 142 7.64 3.39 -14.31
N PRO A 143 7.08 4.35 -13.55
CA PRO A 143 6.92 4.23 -12.10
C PRO A 143 5.80 3.25 -11.74
N PHE A 144 4.77 3.20 -12.58
CA PHE A 144 3.56 2.40 -12.39
C PHE A 144 3.39 1.36 -13.51
N PRO A 145 4.29 0.36 -13.63
CA PRO A 145 4.01 -0.84 -14.42
C PRO A 145 3.00 -1.74 -13.68
N PRO A 146 2.26 -2.62 -14.38
CA PRO A 146 1.57 -3.74 -13.76
C PRO A 146 2.54 -4.60 -12.95
N ARG A 147 2.08 -5.02 -11.77
CA ARG A 147 2.80 -5.84 -10.79
C ARG A 147 2.52 -7.31 -11.06
N GLU A 148 1.30 -7.66 -11.46
CA GLU A 148 0.92 -8.92 -12.08
C GLU A 148 0.54 -8.75 -13.57
N GLY A 149 0.76 -9.80 -14.36
CA GLY A 149 0.27 -9.90 -15.75
C GLY A 149 0.67 -8.71 -16.63
N ASN A 150 -0.34 -7.99 -17.11
CA ASN A 150 -0.26 -6.83 -17.99
C ASN A 150 -1.32 -5.77 -17.64
N LYS A 151 -2.09 -5.94 -16.56
CA LYS A 151 -3.24 -5.09 -16.19
C LYS A 151 -3.22 -4.78 -14.70
N MET A 152 -3.86 -3.66 -14.35
CA MET A 152 -4.12 -3.24 -12.97
C MET A 152 -5.56 -2.75 -12.88
N VAL A 153 -6.15 -2.82 -11.69
CA VAL A 153 -7.43 -2.16 -11.42
C VAL A 153 -7.18 -0.71 -11.02
N ILE A 154 -8.05 0.19 -11.45
CA ILE A 154 -8.17 1.56 -10.97
C ILE A 154 -9.53 1.70 -10.30
N LEU A 155 -9.56 2.17 -9.05
CA LEU A 155 -10.75 2.47 -8.27
C LEU A 155 -10.67 3.96 -7.85
N SER A 156 -11.76 4.71 -7.97
CA SER A 156 -11.81 6.15 -7.65
C SER A 156 -13.10 6.53 -6.94
N SER A 157 -13.09 7.65 -6.23
CA SER A 157 -14.32 8.34 -5.85
C SER A 157 -15.02 8.93 -7.08
N GLY A 158 -14.30 9.61 -7.97
CA GLY A 158 -14.80 10.05 -9.26
C GLY A 158 -14.60 9.03 -10.39
N ASN A 159 -14.14 9.48 -11.56
CA ASN A 159 -14.04 8.63 -12.75
C ASN A 159 -12.66 7.96 -12.87
N ALA A 160 -12.59 6.64 -12.71
CA ALA A 160 -11.35 5.87 -12.72
C ALA A 160 -10.61 5.84 -14.08
N GLU A 161 -11.29 6.05 -15.21
CA GLU A 161 -10.60 6.15 -16.52
C GLU A 161 -9.79 7.47 -16.62
N ASP A 162 -10.19 8.54 -15.92
CA ASP A 162 -9.58 9.86 -16.04
C ASP A 162 -8.11 9.88 -15.59
N LEU A 163 -7.71 9.03 -14.64
CA LEU A 163 -6.31 8.89 -14.22
C LEU A 163 -5.36 8.64 -15.42
N THR A 164 -5.86 7.98 -16.47
CA THR A 164 -5.09 7.66 -17.69
C THR A 164 -4.96 8.84 -18.68
N MET A 165 -5.63 9.97 -18.44
CA MET A 165 -5.79 11.06 -19.42
C MET A 165 -4.90 12.28 -19.09
N PRO A 166 -3.75 12.48 -19.76
CA PRO A 166 -2.84 13.58 -19.46
C PRO A 166 -3.45 14.96 -19.66
N GLY A 167 -3.33 15.81 -18.63
CA GLY A 167 -3.85 17.18 -18.64
C GLY A 167 -5.37 17.28 -18.52
N LEU A 168 -6.06 16.18 -18.19
CA LEU A 168 -7.39 16.23 -17.60
C LEU A 168 -7.26 16.53 -16.10
N PHE A 169 -8.28 17.17 -15.53
CA PHE A 169 -8.41 17.38 -14.09
C PHE A 169 -9.44 16.36 -13.59
N ALA A 170 -8.98 15.33 -12.87
CA ALA A 170 -9.83 14.26 -12.34
C ALA A 170 -10.63 14.80 -11.15
N SER A 171 -11.84 15.28 -11.44
CA SER A 171 -12.76 15.93 -10.51
C SER A 171 -14.19 15.73 -11.05
N THR A 172 -14.80 14.61 -10.66
CA THR A 172 -16.06 14.06 -11.19
C THR A 172 -16.93 13.52 -10.05
N GLY A 173 -17.41 14.40 -9.18
CA GLY A 173 -18.33 14.02 -8.10
C GLY A 173 -19.66 13.42 -8.60
N ILE A 174 -20.14 12.36 -7.94
CA ILE A 174 -21.19 11.45 -8.45
C ILE A 174 -22.47 11.51 -7.59
N ASP A 175 -22.37 11.42 -6.27
CA ASP A 175 -23.44 11.67 -5.28
C ASP A 175 -22.98 12.57 -4.12
N PHE A 176 -23.67 13.71 -4.02
CA PHE A 176 -23.43 14.77 -3.05
C PHE A 176 -24.01 14.46 -1.64
N LEU A 177 -24.07 13.18 -1.25
CA LEU A 177 -24.76 12.69 -0.05
C LEU A 177 -23.87 11.79 0.82
N GLY A 178 -23.12 12.44 1.70
CA GLY A 178 -22.29 11.80 2.72
C GLY A 178 -23.03 10.74 3.51
N SER A 179 -22.48 9.53 3.50
CA SER A 179 -23.04 8.33 4.13
C SER A 179 -22.09 7.78 5.21
N PRO A 180 -22.57 6.93 6.14
CA PRO A 180 -21.68 6.13 6.97
C PRO A 180 -21.04 5.01 6.12
N LEU A 181 -19.80 4.64 6.44
CA LEU A 181 -19.12 3.54 5.75
C LEU A 181 -19.91 2.22 5.86
N PRO A 182 -19.96 1.39 4.80
CA PRO A 182 -20.63 0.10 4.84
C PRO A 182 -19.99 -0.86 5.87
N PRO A 183 -20.79 -1.69 6.57
CA PRO A 183 -20.27 -2.80 7.35
C PRO A 183 -19.39 -3.73 6.48
N PRO A 184 -18.36 -4.38 7.04
CA PRO A 184 -18.01 -4.43 8.45
C PRO A 184 -17.14 -3.26 8.96
N ILE A 185 -16.81 -2.29 8.10
CA ILE A 185 -15.91 -1.18 8.43
C ILE A 185 -16.44 -0.42 9.66
N GLN A 186 -15.60 -0.32 10.69
CA GLN A 186 -15.90 0.37 11.94
C GLN A 186 -14.87 1.48 12.16
N THR A 187 -15.32 2.72 12.25
CA THR A 187 -14.45 3.89 12.32
C THR A 187 -13.89 4.16 13.71
N ASN A 188 -14.36 3.47 14.75
CA ASN A 188 -13.90 3.70 16.12
C ASN A 188 -12.60 2.93 16.39
N ALA A 189 -11.68 3.53 17.15
CA ALA A 189 -10.52 2.84 17.67
C ALA A 189 -10.95 1.67 18.58
N VAL A 190 -10.13 0.60 18.64
CA VAL A 190 -10.29 -0.45 19.65
C VAL A 190 -9.78 -0.01 21.02
N SER A 191 -8.75 0.84 21.07
CA SER A 191 -8.19 1.39 22.32
C SER A 191 -7.31 2.60 22.05
N ALA A 192 -7.43 3.63 22.89
CA ALA A 192 -6.60 4.84 22.81
C ALA A 192 -5.09 4.62 23.08
N THR A 193 -4.65 3.39 23.42
CA THR A 193 -3.23 3.08 23.68
C THR A 193 -2.81 1.64 23.32
N GLN A 194 -3.61 0.86 22.59
CA GLN A 194 -3.29 -0.54 22.26
C GLN A 194 -3.92 -0.94 20.92
N ASP A 195 -3.24 -1.79 20.16
CA ASP A 195 -3.80 -2.48 18.99
C ASP A 195 -4.24 -3.91 19.35
N CYS A 196 -4.67 -4.69 18.35
CA CYS A 196 -5.03 -6.09 18.52
C CYS A 196 -3.82 -7.04 18.65
N VAL A 197 -2.58 -6.58 18.43
CA VAL A 197 -1.34 -7.33 18.67
C VAL A 197 -1.01 -7.31 20.17
N ASP A 198 -1.09 -6.13 20.77
CA ASP A 198 -0.97 -5.85 22.21
C ASP A 198 -2.08 -6.55 23.02
N ASN A 199 -3.29 -6.61 22.47
CA ASN A 199 -4.44 -7.24 23.13
C ASN A 199 -5.40 -7.91 22.13
N PRO A 200 -5.20 -9.20 21.80
CA PRO A 200 -6.09 -9.96 20.90
C PRO A 200 -7.55 -10.09 21.35
N ALA A 201 -7.90 -9.67 22.58
CA ALA A 201 -9.31 -9.58 23.01
C ALA A 201 -10.05 -8.34 22.46
N LEU A 202 -9.38 -7.51 21.65
CA LEU A 202 -9.94 -6.34 20.96
C LEU A 202 -10.42 -6.63 19.53
N VAL A 203 -10.06 -7.79 18.95
CA VAL A 203 -10.53 -8.20 17.61
C VAL A 203 -12.06 -8.23 17.59
N GLY A 204 -12.66 -7.66 16.54
CA GLY A 204 -14.12 -7.50 16.40
C GLY A 204 -14.76 -6.37 17.21
N THR A 205 -13.99 -5.44 17.82
CA THR A 205 -14.55 -4.34 18.65
C THR A 205 -14.43 -2.92 18.06
N GLY A 206 -13.77 -2.78 16.91
CA GLY A 206 -13.44 -1.52 16.25
C GLY A 206 -12.32 -1.73 15.23
N ASP A 207 -11.71 -0.64 14.77
CA ASP A 207 -10.49 -0.68 13.95
C ASP A 207 -9.27 -1.11 14.79
N CYS A 208 -8.78 -2.34 14.60
CA CYS A 208 -7.60 -2.87 15.26
C CYS A 208 -6.33 -2.03 15.07
N SER A 209 -6.20 -1.23 14.00
CA SER A 209 -5.04 -0.34 13.81
C SER A 209 -5.17 0.98 14.58
N ASN A 210 -6.39 1.35 14.97
CA ASN A 210 -6.77 2.66 15.51
C ASN A 210 -6.48 3.85 14.56
N THR A 211 -6.31 3.62 13.25
CA THR A 211 -5.93 4.66 12.28
C THR A 211 -7.11 5.51 11.80
N ILE A 212 -8.32 4.94 11.72
CA ILE A 212 -9.44 5.61 11.04
C ILE A 212 -10.08 6.72 11.90
N GLU A 213 -10.14 6.57 13.23
CA GLU A 213 -11.03 7.39 14.09
C GLU A 213 -10.71 8.89 14.04
N ASP A 214 -9.44 9.27 14.24
CA ASP A 214 -9.03 10.68 14.29
C ASP A 214 -9.15 11.39 12.92
N GLN A 215 -9.12 10.66 11.80
CA GLN A 215 -9.37 11.24 10.47
C GLN A 215 -10.87 11.30 10.16
N TRP A 216 -11.61 10.22 10.42
CA TRP A 216 -13.07 10.17 10.21
C TRP A 216 -13.81 11.25 11.02
N LEU A 217 -13.38 11.53 12.26
CA LEU A 217 -13.96 12.57 13.12
C LEU A 217 -13.74 14.02 12.63
N GLN A 218 -12.96 14.24 11.57
CA GLN A 218 -12.81 15.55 10.94
C GLN A 218 -13.92 15.86 9.91
N GLY A 219 -14.58 14.84 9.37
CA GLY A 219 -15.66 14.96 8.38
C GLY A 219 -17.05 14.63 8.89
N ASP A 220 -18.03 14.60 7.98
CA ASP A 220 -19.44 14.25 8.29
C ASP A 220 -20.01 13.02 7.56
N GLY A 221 -19.24 12.43 6.63
CA GLY A 221 -19.53 11.16 5.98
C GLY A 221 -18.52 10.83 4.87
N SER A 222 -18.64 9.62 4.32
CA SER A 222 -18.02 9.23 3.06
C SER A 222 -18.96 9.60 1.91
N TYR A 223 -18.46 10.42 1.00
CA TYR A 223 -19.12 10.78 -0.26
C TYR A 223 -18.44 9.99 -1.38
N ASP A 224 -19.13 9.83 -2.51
CA ASP A 224 -18.55 9.19 -3.70
C ASP A 224 -17.83 7.87 -3.39
N TYR A 225 -18.48 7.05 -2.54
CA TYR A 225 -17.92 5.79 -2.06
C TYR A 225 -17.90 4.73 -3.17
N GLY A 226 -16.77 4.07 -3.33
CA GLY A 226 -16.62 2.87 -4.16
C GLY A 226 -15.78 1.80 -3.46
N GLU A 227 -16.23 0.55 -3.50
CA GLU A 227 -15.50 -0.59 -2.94
C GLU A 227 -15.37 -1.79 -3.89
N MET A 228 -14.26 -2.52 -3.73
CA MET A 228 -14.14 -3.92 -4.08
C MET A 228 -14.07 -4.76 -2.81
N ARG A 229 -14.96 -5.75 -2.67
CA ARG A 229 -15.03 -6.64 -1.51
C ARG A 229 -14.92 -8.09 -1.93
N LEU A 230 -14.14 -8.87 -1.19
CA LEU A 230 -13.95 -10.30 -1.42
C LEU A 230 -14.08 -11.09 -0.12
N THR A 231 -14.88 -12.16 -0.14
CA THR A 231 -14.90 -13.19 0.90
C THR A 231 -14.13 -14.42 0.40
N VAL A 232 -13.20 -14.96 1.18
CA VAL A 232 -12.35 -16.09 0.75
C VAL A 232 -11.94 -17.00 1.90
N GLN A 233 -11.85 -18.31 1.62
CA GLN A 233 -11.21 -19.26 2.54
C GLN A 233 -9.68 -19.19 2.38
N VAL A 234 -8.98 -18.87 3.46
CA VAL A 234 -7.51 -18.81 3.49
C VAL A 234 -6.94 -20.21 3.20
N PRO A 235 -6.02 -20.38 2.22
CA PRO A 235 -5.50 -21.71 1.90
C PRO A 235 -4.72 -22.33 3.07
N PHE A 236 -4.89 -23.63 3.30
CA PHE A 236 -4.20 -24.34 4.39
C PHE A 236 -2.69 -24.20 4.30
N GLY A 237 -2.04 -23.84 5.43
CA GLY A 237 -0.60 -23.57 5.50
C GLY A 237 -0.16 -22.18 4.99
N THR A 238 -1.09 -21.26 4.77
CA THR A 238 -0.84 -19.86 4.38
C THR A 238 -1.09 -18.92 5.57
N PRO A 239 -0.05 -18.32 6.18
CA PRO A 239 -0.18 -17.45 7.36
C PRO A 239 -0.45 -15.97 7.04
N GLY A 240 -0.51 -15.55 5.78
CA GLY A 240 -0.70 -14.14 5.43
C GLY A 240 -1.20 -13.92 4.00
N LEU A 241 -1.55 -12.68 3.71
CA LEU A 241 -1.87 -12.16 2.37
C LEU A 241 -1.07 -10.88 2.12
N SER A 242 -0.88 -10.53 0.86
CA SER A 242 -0.32 -9.23 0.46
C SER A 242 -0.94 -8.73 -0.83
N TYR A 243 -0.95 -7.43 -1.07
CA TYR A 243 -1.32 -6.84 -2.37
C TYR A 243 -0.56 -5.53 -2.61
N ASP A 244 -0.43 -5.12 -3.86
CA ASP A 244 0.21 -3.86 -4.24
C ASP A 244 -0.85 -2.78 -4.56
N PHE A 245 -0.58 -1.53 -4.18
CA PHE A 245 -1.40 -0.37 -4.53
C PHE A 245 -0.60 0.92 -4.68
N ALA A 246 -1.16 1.94 -5.31
CA ALA A 246 -0.69 3.32 -5.17
C ALA A 246 -1.89 4.27 -5.13
N MET A 247 -1.79 5.34 -4.34
CA MET A 247 -2.85 6.34 -4.14
C MET A 247 -2.45 7.68 -4.75
N PHE A 248 -3.42 8.38 -5.34
CA PHE A 248 -3.29 9.68 -5.96
C PHE A 248 -4.48 10.55 -5.52
N SER A 249 -4.27 11.86 -5.40
CA SER A 249 -5.35 12.80 -5.06
C SER A 249 -5.18 14.14 -5.75
N THR A 250 -6.28 14.69 -6.27
CA THR A 250 -6.32 16.04 -6.83
C THR A 250 -6.45 17.14 -5.77
N GLU A 251 -6.65 16.79 -4.49
CA GLU A 251 -6.58 17.70 -3.34
C GLU A 251 -5.20 18.38 -3.19
N TYR A 252 -4.13 17.72 -3.63
CA TYR A 252 -2.79 18.31 -3.66
C TYR A 252 -2.68 19.30 -4.82
N PRO A 253 -2.12 20.52 -4.64
CA PRO A 253 -1.37 21.01 -3.47
C PRO A 253 -2.22 21.77 -2.44
N ASP A 254 -3.43 22.19 -2.78
CA ASP A 254 -4.15 23.28 -2.10
C ASP A 254 -4.76 22.87 -0.75
N PHE A 255 -5.05 21.58 -0.55
CA PHE A 255 -5.69 21.04 0.66
C PHE A 255 -4.74 20.21 1.55
N TYR A 256 -3.46 20.09 1.18
CA TYR A 256 -2.45 19.41 1.98
C TYR A 256 -2.29 20.05 3.37
N GLN A 257 -2.28 19.24 4.43
CA GLN A 257 -2.37 19.66 5.84
C GLN A 257 -3.65 20.42 6.22
N THR A 258 -4.75 20.26 5.47
CA THR A 258 -6.09 20.68 5.90
C THR A 258 -6.89 19.52 6.50
N VAL A 259 -8.18 19.75 6.79
CA VAL A 259 -9.11 18.72 7.30
C VAL A 259 -9.80 17.93 6.19
N PHE A 260 -9.86 18.49 4.98
CA PHE A 260 -10.21 17.78 3.76
C PHE A 260 -9.05 16.85 3.44
N ASN A 261 -9.34 15.54 3.49
CA ASN A 261 -8.42 14.46 3.19
C ASN A 261 -9.26 13.23 2.83
N ASP A 262 -9.26 12.86 1.56
CA ASP A 262 -9.88 11.62 1.12
C ASP A 262 -9.15 10.42 1.72
N MET A 263 -9.84 9.28 1.79
CA MET A 263 -9.28 8.07 2.40
C MET A 263 -9.39 6.85 1.49
N TYR A 264 -8.29 6.11 1.43
CA TYR A 264 -8.29 4.71 1.03
C TYR A 264 -8.22 3.82 2.28
N ILE A 265 -9.20 2.94 2.43
CA ILE A 265 -9.28 1.97 3.52
C ILE A 265 -9.22 0.56 2.93
N ALA A 266 -8.26 -0.23 3.40
CA ALA A 266 -8.24 -1.67 3.19
C ALA A 266 -8.67 -2.34 4.50
N TRP A 267 -9.90 -2.79 4.61
CA TRP A 267 -10.41 -3.46 5.82
C TRP A 267 -10.23 -4.98 5.70
N LEU A 268 -9.81 -5.63 6.79
CA LEU A 268 -9.74 -7.08 6.93
C LEU A 268 -10.60 -7.52 8.12
N GLU A 269 -11.44 -8.54 7.92
CA GLU A 269 -12.02 -9.36 8.98
C GLU A 269 -11.37 -10.74 9.02
N SER A 270 -10.82 -11.11 10.17
CA SER A 270 -10.14 -12.39 10.43
C SER A 270 -10.10 -12.72 11.93
N GLU A 271 -9.80 -13.97 12.29
CA GLU A 271 -9.58 -14.41 13.67
C GLU A 271 -8.38 -13.71 14.36
N GLN A 272 -7.51 -13.03 13.61
CA GLN A 272 -6.32 -12.35 14.13
C GLN A 272 -6.44 -10.81 14.10
N TRP A 273 -7.31 -10.27 13.23
CA TRP A 273 -7.43 -8.84 12.95
C TRP A 273 -8.82 -8.47 12.41
N THR A 274 -9.39 -7.41 12.97
CA THR A 274 -10.59 -6.71 12.46
C THR A 274 -10.21 -5.23 12.35
N GLY A 275 -10.01 -4.70 11.15
CA GLY A 275 -9.58 -3.31 11.03
C GLY A 275 -8.92 -2.97 9.71
N ASN A 276 -8.43 -1.73 9.62
CA ASN A 276 -7.60 -1.29 8.51
C ASN A 276 -6.28 -2.08 8.48
N ILE A 277 -5.79 -2.42 7.30
CA ILE A 277 -4.50 -3.06 7.06
C ILE A 277 -3.51 -2.16 6.29
N SER A 278 -3.96 -0.99 5.83
CA SER A 278 -3.18 -0.06 5.01
C SER A 278 -3.07 1.33 5.63
N PHE A 279 -1.90 1.63 6.19
CA PHE A 279 -1.60 2.83 6.97
C PHE A 279 -0.09 3.10 7.00
N ASP A 280 0.33 4.31 7.37
CA ASP A 280 1.74 4.70 7.42
C ASP A 280 2.47 4.28 8.72
N ASP A 281 3.81 4.38 8.72
CA ASP A 281 4.69 4.12 9.87
C ASP A 281 4.39 4.99 11.13
N MET A 282 3.50 5.99 11.02
CA MET A 282 3.09 6.88 12.10
C MET A 282 1.68 6.58 12.62
N GLY A 283 0.92 5.70 11.97
CA GLY A 283 -0.45 5.33 12.35
C GLY A 283 -1.55 6.18 11.68
N HIS A 284 -1.28 6.82 10.54
CA HIS A 284 -2.31 7.50 9.74
C HIS A 284 -2.84 6.59 8.60
N PRO A 285 -4.13 6.68 8.24
CA PRO A 285 -4.69 5.95 7.11
C PRO A 285 -4.16 6.51 5.79
N ILE A 286 -4.18 5.70 4.73
CA ILE A 286 -3.78 6.16 3.39
C ILE A 286 -4.71 7.30 2.95
N SER A 287 -4.12 8.47 2.77
CA SER A 287 -4.80 9.74 2.57
C SER A 287 -3.80 10.79 2.06
N LEU A 288 -4.28 11.97 1.67
CA LEU A 288 -3.45 13.13 1.28
C LEU A 288 -2.34 13.47 2.30
N ASN A 289 -2.59 13.29 3.60
CA ASN A 289 -1.66 13.60 4.68
C ASN A 289 -0.75 12.42 5.10
N ALA A 290 -0.89 11.24 4.50
CA ALA A 290 -0.10 10.06 4.87
C ALA A 290 1.40 10.19 4.52
N GLY A 291 2.26 9.56 5.33
CA GLY A 291 3.72 9.57 5.17
C GLY A 291 4.28 8.97 3.87
N PHE A 292 3.43 8.43 2.99
CA PHE A 292 3.79 7.87 1.68
C PHE A 292 3.52 8.80 0.49
N LEU A 293 3.05 10.04 0.69
CA LEU A 293 2.94 10.99 -0.42
C LEU A 293 4.35 11.36 -0.89
N ASP A 294 4.77 10.80 -2.02
CA ASP A 294 6.17 10.82 -2.51
C ASP A 294 6.34 11.67 -3.77
N TYR A 295 5.41 11.53 -4.72
CA TYR A 295 5.41 12.23 -5.99
C TYR A 295 4.52 13.46 -5.87
N LYS A 296 5.11 14.65 -5.99
CA LYS A 296 4.46 15.96 -5.84
C LYS A 296 4.86 16.84 -7.01
N ASP A 297 3.90 17.25 -7.84
CA ASP A 297 4.15 17.97 -9.09
C ASP A 297 3.69 19.45 -9.06
N ALA A 298 3.21 19.92 -7.90
CA ALA A 298 2.87 21.33 -7.68
C ALA A 298 3.42 21.88 -6.34
N PRO A 299 3.84 23.17 -6.30
CA PRO A 299 4.51 23.71 -5.12
C PRO A 299 3.55 24.18 -4.03
N ASN A 300 3.87 23.88 -2.77
CA ASN A 300 3.15 24.34 -1.58
C ASN A 300 4.13 24.94 -0.53
N PRO A 301 3.64 25.58 0.56
CA PRO A 301 4.51 26.17 1.58
C PRO A 301 4.94 25.19 2.69
N TYR A 302 4.50 23.93 2.66
CA TYR A 302 4.64 22.95 3.74
C TYR A 302 5.77 21.96 3.50
N ASP A 303 5.77 21.29 2.34
CA ASP A 303 6.65 20.14 2.07
C ASP A 303 7.34 20.17 0.69
N CYS A 304 6.75 20.85 -0.31
CA CYS A 304 7.33 20.96 -1.66
C CYS A 304 7.48 22.43 -2.12
N PRO A 305 8.48 23.17 -1.64
CA PRO A 305 8.73 24.55 -2.08
C PRO A 305 9.19 24.61 -3.54
N ALA A 306 8.81 25.65 -4.26
CA ALA A 306 9.10 25.80 -5.69
C ALA A 306 10.63 25.86 -6.01
N PRO A 307 11.11 25.17 -7.07
CA PRO A 307 10.36 24.32 -7.99
C PRO A 307 10.05 22.94 -7.40
N CYS A 308 8.75 22.59 -7.37
CA CYS A 308 8.25 21.26 -7.11
C CYS A 308 7.90 20.60 -8.45
N GLN A 309 8.31 19.34 -8.67
CA GLN A 309 8.06 18.55 -9.88
C GLN A 309 8.17 17.06 -9.54
N ALA A 310 7.26 16.25 -10.06
CA ALA A 310 7.34 14.78 -10.04
C ALA A 310 7.15 14.23 -11.46
N PRO A 311 8.26 14.10 -12.23
CA PRO A 311 8.23 13.54 -13.58
C PRO A 311 7.54 12.17 -13.69
N GLU A 312 7.48 11.43 -12.58
CA GLU A 312 6.79 10.15 -12.44
C GLU A 312 5.28 10.22 -12.71
N LEU A 313 4.63 11.39 -12.55
CA LEU A 313 3.21 11.58 -12.85
C LEU A 313 2.93 11.97 -14.32
N GLN A 314 3.97 12.21 -15.13
CA GLN A 314 3.83 12.64 -16.54
C GLN A 314 3.08 11.62 -17.40
N GLY A 315 2.03 12.03 -18.09
CA GLY A 315 1.17 11.15 -18.87
C GLY A 315 -0.09 10.67 -18.13
N THR A 316 -0.48 11.33 -17.04
CA THR A 316 -1.66 11.01 -16.21
C THR A 316 -2.46 12.28 -15.91
N ALA A 317 -3.67 12.17 -15.37
CA ALA A 317 -4.39 13.33 -14.84
C ALA A 317 -3.75 13.95 -13.58
N MET A 318 -2.67 13.35 -13.04
CA MET A 318 -1.99 13.82 -11.83
C MET A 318 -0.78 14.73 -12.10
N GLU A 319 -0.57 15.16 -13.35
CA GLU A 319 0.34 16.27 -13.67
C GLU A 319 -0.17 17.56 -12.99
N GLY A 320 0.63 18.14 -12.10
CA GLY A 320 0.23 19.23 -11.19
C GLY A 320 -0.41 18.79 -9.86
N HIS A 321 -0.51 17.49 -9.56
CA HIS A 321 -1.09 16.95 -8.33
C HIS A 321 -0.06 16.10 -7.55
N ALA A 322 -0.49 15.10 -6.77
CA ALA A 322 0.40 14.20 -6.06
C ALA A 322 -0.11 12.76 -5.96
N GLY A 323 0.82 11.86 -5.62
CA GLY A 323 0.53 10.47 -5.29
C GLY A 323 1.68 9.76 -4.59
N THR A 324 1.43 8.52 -4.20
CA THR A 324 2.43 7.60 -3.64
C THR A 324 3.23 6.92 -4.74
N ARG A 325 4.36 6.31 -4.39
CA ARG A 325 4.92 5.20 -5.19
C ARG A 325 4.02 3.96 -5.09
N TRP A 326 4.34 2.88 -5.81
CA TRP A 326 3.82 1.55 -5.45
C TRP A 326 4.15 1.22 -3.99
N LEU A 327 3.12 0.87 -3.24
CA LEU A 327 3.16 0.37 -1.87
C LEU A 327 2.70 -1.09 -1.87
N THR A 328 3.30 -1.91 -1.02
CA THR A 328 2.86 -3.27 -0.74
C THR A 328 2.30 -3.31 0.68
N THR A 329 1.05 -3.74 0.84
CA THR A 329 0.49 -4.10 2.15
C THR A 329 0.59 -5.61 2.35
N THR A 330 1.02 -6.04 3.53
CA THR A 330 1.02 -7.44 3.98
C THR A 330 0.26 -7.55 5.30
N ALA A 331 -0.60 -8.56 5.46
CA ALA A 331 -1.37 -8.81 6.68
C ALA A 331 -1.41 -10.30 7.05
N GLY A 332 -1.36 -10.62 8.35
CA GLY A 332 -1.47 -11.99 8.87
C GLY A 332 -2.90 -12.52 8.91
N VAL A 333 -3.06 -13.83 8.65
CA VAL A 333 -4.35 -14.55 8.70
C VAL A 333 -4.17 -15.99 9.23
N THR A 334 -5.25 -16.62 9.67
CA THR A 334 -5.30 -18.00 10.15
C THR A 334 -5.52 -18.97 8.97
N PRO A 335 -4.61 -19.93 8.71
CA PRO A 335 -4.77 -20.87 7.61
C PRO A 335 -6.04 -21.74 7.75
N GLY A 336 -6.93 -21.66 6.76
CA GLY A 336 -8.20 -22.40 6.73
C GLY A 336 -9.41 -21.65 7.29
N GLU A 337 -9.25 -20.42 7.78
CA GLU A 337 -10.39 -19.55 8.15
C GLU A 337 -11.14 -19.03 6.92
N THR A 338 -12.21 -18.27 7.12
CA THR A 338 -12.84 -17.46 6.06
C THR A 338 -12.71 -15.99 6.44
N ILE A 339 -12.00 -15.23 5.61
CA ILE A 339 -11.80 -13.78 5.78
C ILE A 339 -12.72 -13.00 4.84
N GLU A 340 -12.95 -11.74 5.18
CA GLU A 340 -13.46 -10.73 4.25
C GLU A 340 -12.43 -9.60 4.13
N VAL A 341 -12.16 -9.15 2.91
CA VAL A 341 -11.34 -7.96 2.64
C VAL A 341 -12.17 -6.96 1.84
N VAL A 342 -12.17 -5.70 2.26
CA VAL A 342 -12.80 -4.57 1.55
C VAL A 342 -11.71 -3.58 1.18
N LEU A 343 -11.60 -3.24 -0.11
CA LEU A 343 -10.71 -2.22 -0.64
C LEU A 343 -11.61 -1.05 -1.09
N GLY A 344 -11.70 0.00 -0.27
CA GLY A 344 -12.64 1.10 -0.45
C GLY A 344 -11.95 2.46 -0.55
N VAL A 345 -12.48 3.33 -1.41
CA VAL A 345 -12.04 4.72 -1.60
C VAL A 345 -13.25 5.65 -1.57
N PHE A 346 -13.08 6.84 -1.00
CA PHE A 346 -14.14 7.83 -0.85
C PHE A 346 -13.59 9.21 -0.49
N ASP A 347 -14.39 10.23 -0.81
CA ASP A 347 -14.11 11.61 -0.45
C ASP A 347 -14.64 11.90 0.97
N LEU A 348 -13.90 12.68 1.75
CA LEU A 348 -14.24 12.97 3.14
C LEU A 348 -14.82 14.39 3.29
N SER A 349 -16.10 14.47 3.68
CA SER A 349 -16.87 15.72 3.93
C SER A 349 -17.40 16.48 2.71
N ASP A 350 -16.85 16.30 1.51
CA ASP A 350 -17.47 16.75 0.27
C ASP A 350 -17.20 15.79 -0.90
N SER A 351 -17.45 16.22 -2.15
CA SER A 351 -17.57 15.41 -3.38
C SER A 351 -17.12 16.26 -4.57
N ILE A 352 -15.94 16.88 -4.44
CA ILE A 352 -15.44 17.91 -5.36
C ILE A 352 -14.13 17.49 -6.05
N LEU A 353 -13.21 16.83 -5.34
CA LEU A 353 -11.87 16.51 -5.85
C LEU A 353 -11.65 15.00 -5.74
N ASP A 354 -11.29 14.37 -6.86
CA ASP A 354 -11.21 12.91 -6.87
C ASP A 354 -9.91 12.43 -6.22
N THR A 355 -10.04 11.39 -5.42
CA THR A 355 -8.96 10.47 -5.07
C THR A 355 -9.07 9.18 -5.87
N VAL A 356 -7.92 8.62 -6.22
CA VAL A 356 -7.78 7.44 -7.06
C VAL A 356 -6.78 6.48 -6.46
N VAL A 357 -7.09 5.19 -6.48
CA VAL A 357 -6.13 4.12 -6.17
C VAL A 357 -5.98 3.18 -7.35
N ILE A 358 -4.75 2.77 -7.65
CA ILE A 358 -4.47 1.59 -8.47
C ILE A 358 -4.23 0.39 -7.56
N LEU A 359 -4.73 -0.78 -7.94
CA LEU A 359 -4.72 -2.03 -7.17
C LEU A 359 -4.24 -3.18 -8.07
N ASP A 360 -3.34 -4.03 -7.57
CA ASP A 360 -2.72 -5.10 -8.36
C ASP A 360 -2.21 -6.25 -7.45
N ASN A 361 -1.92 -7.40 -8.04
CA ASN A 361 -1.03 -8.43 -7.48
C ASN A 361 -1.42 -8.93 -6.06
N PHE A 362 -2.68 -9.36 -5.86
CA PHE A 362 -3.10 -9.98 -4.60
C PHE A 362 -2.48 -11.38 -4.47
N GLN A 363 -1.55 -11.55 -3.54
CA GLN A 363 -0.84 -12.81 -3.29
C GLN A 363 -1.19 -13.45 -1.95
N TRP A 364 -1.08 -14.77 -1.91
CA TRP A 364 -1.05 -15.54 -0.67
C TRP A 364 0.40 -15.63 -0.16
N GLY A 365 0.61 -15.17 1.08
CA GLY A 365 1.93 -14.96 1.66
C GLY A 365 2.40 -16.07 2.60
N CYS A 366 3.72 -16.26 2.67
CA CYS A 366 4.38 -17.06 3.71
C CYS A 366 4.77 -16.25 4.95
N GLU A 367 4.64 -14.92 4.87
CA GLU A 367 4.87 -13.99 5.97
C GLU A 367 3.51 -13.55 6.51
N GLY A 368 3.36 -13.58 7.82
CA GLY A 368 2.15 -13.17 8.53
C GLY A 368 2.52 -12.54 9.86
N GLY A 369 1.61 -11.76 10.41
CA GLY A 369 1.81 -10.94 11.61
C GLY A 369 0.87 -9.74 11.62
N PRO A 370 1.23 -8.67 12.36
CA PRO A 370 0.55 -7.39 12.26
C PRO A 370 0.54 -6.88 10.81
N PRO A 371 -0.49 -6.14 10.37
CA PRO A 371 -0.45 -5.46 9.09
C PRO A 371 0.70 -4.45 9.01
N VAL A 372 1.35 -4.38 7.85
CA VAL A 372 2.38 -3.40 7.53
C VAL A 372 2.23 -2.97 6.07
N THR A 373 2.39 -1.67 5.81
CA THR A 373 2.50 -1.12 4.45
C THR A 373 3.91 -0.60 4.22
N ILE A 374 4.53 -0.92 3.08
CA ILE A 374 5.89 -0.48 2.74
C ILE A 374 6.02 -0.02 1.28
N PRO A 375 6.99 0.85 0.95
CA PRO A 375 7.54 1.00 -0.39
C PRO A 375 7.82 -0.34 -1.10
N GLY A 376 7.21 -0.55 -2.27
CA GLY A 376 7.34 -1.77 -3.09
C GLY A 376 8.20 -1.62 -4.35
#